data_AF-A0A371GMG4-F1
#
_entry.id   AF-A0A371GMG4-F1
#
_cell.length_a   1.000
_cell.length_b   1.000
_cell.length_c   1.000
_cell.angle_alpha   90.00
_cell.angle_beta   90.00
_cell.angle_gamma   90.00
#
_symmetry.space_group_name_H-M   'P 1'
#
loop_
_entity.id
_entity.type
_entity.pdbx_description
1 polymer ?
#
loop_
_entity_poly.entity_id
_entity_poly.type
_entity_poly.pdbx_seq_one_letter_code
_entity_poly.pdbx_strand_id
1 'polypeptide(L)'
;MGADGRKKGIEKNIWNKISIFFDLPYLCKLDVRHCMDVMHVEKNVCDSVIDMFLNIQGNTKDGLNTRLDLLALQSVGNQIYMPLACHTMSKKEKRSFLWCLKGIKVP
;
A
#
# COMPACT_ATOMS: atom_id res chain seq x y z
N MET A 1 -12.46 48.17 23.77
CA MET A 1 -11.24 47.45 23.34
C MET A 1 -11.56 45.96 23.23
N GLY A 2 -11.84 45.44 22.04
CA GLY A 2 -12.01 44.00 21.83
C GLY A 2 -10.66 43.40 21.42
N ALA A 3 -10.18 42.41 22.16
CA ALA A 3 -8.91 41.73 21.86
C ALA A 3 -9.11 40.77 20.67
N ASP A 4 -8.48 41.10 19.55
CA ASP A 4 -8.35 40.24 18.36
C ASP A 4 -7.40 39.07 18.67
N GLY A 5 -8.00 37.92 19.00
CA GLY A 5 -7.29 36.67 19.19
C GLY A 5 -6.85 36.09 17.86
N ARG A 6 -5.67 36.49 17.37
CA ARG A 6 -5.01 35.85 16.23
C ARG A 6 -4.76 34.37 16.54
N LYS A 7 -5.55 33.50 15.93
CA LYS A 7 -5.29 32.06 15.86
C LYS A 7 -3.95 31.88 15.13
N LYS A 8 -2.87 31.60 15.87
CA LYS A 8 -1.59 31.16 15.27
C LYS A 8 -1.87 29.86 14.51
N GLY A 9 -1.88 29.96 13.18
CA GLY A 9 -1.87 28.78 12.33
C GLY A 9 -0.65 27.95 12.69
N ILE A 10 -0.87 26.69 13.07
CA ILE A 10 0.20 25.73 13.25
C ILE A 10 0.80 25.53 11.86
N GLU A 11 1.94 26.17 11.61
CA GLU A 11 2.75 25.91 10.43
C GLU A 11 3.25 24.47 10.56
N LYS A 12 2.53 23.55 9.91
CA LYS A 12 2.92 22.14 9.85
C LYS A 12 4.15 22.07 8.96
N ASN A 13 5.34 22.12 9.57
CA ASN A 13 6.59 21.81 8.91
C ASN A 13 6.57 20.35 8.42
N ILE A 14 6.10 20.14 7.19
CA ILE A 14 6.06 18.83 6.50
C ILE A 14 7.47 18.24 6.38
N TRP A 15 8.49 19.12 6.36
CA TRP A 15 9.91 18.80 6.21
C TRP A 15 10.53 18.01 7.37
N ASN A 16 9.86 17.88 8.52
CA ASN A 16 10.35 17.09 9.65
C ASN A 16 9.78 15.66 9.69
N LYS A 17 8.98 15.27 8.69
CA LYS A 17 8.30 13.98 8.67
C LYS A 17 9.15 12.93 7.94
N ILE A 18 9.78 12.05 8.69
CA ILE A 18 10.48 10.88 8.16
C ILE A 18 9.42 9.81 7.81
N SER A 19 9.54 9.17 6.65
CA SER A 19 8.61 8.11 6.25
C SER A 19 8.75 6.88 7.15
N ILE A 20 7.65 6.18 7.44
CA ILE A 20 7.65 4.95 8.26
C ILE A 20 8.53 3.85 7.66
N PHE A 21 8.84 3.94 6.36
CA PHE A 21 9.76 3.02 5.72
C PHE A 21 11.12 3.04 6.43
N PHE A 22 11.59 4.19 6.91
CA PHE A 22 12.87 4.31 7.63
C PHE A 22 12.92 3.49 8.94
N ASP A 23 11.77 3.13 9.52
CA ASP A 23 11.68 2.32 10.74
C ASP A 23 11.74 0.80 10.46
N LEU A 24 11.75 0.39 9.18
CA LEU A 24 11.79 -1.03 8.82
C LEU A 24 13.12 -1.67 9.25
N PRO A 25 13.10 -2.80 9.99
CA PRO A 25 14.30 -3.42 10.57
C PRO A 25 15.38 -3.79 9.55
N TYR A 26 15.00 -4.02 8.29
CA TYR A 26 15.91 -4.41 7.22
C TYR A 26 16.55 -3.20 6.52
N LEU A 27 15.88 -2.03 6.48
CA LEU A 27 16.50 -0.82 5.92
C LEU A 27 17.70 -0.39 6.76
N CYS A 28 17.73 -0.79 8.04
CA CYS A 28 18.88 -0.56 8.88
C CYS A 28 20.19 -1.15 8.34
N LYS A 29 20.09 -2.21 7.51
CA LYS A 29 21.22 -2.96 6.95
C LYS A 29 21.59 -2.53 5.53
N LEU A 30 20.87 -1.60 4.93
CA LEU A 30 21.25 -1.07 3.62
C LEU A 30 22.30 0.03 3.77
N ASP A 31 23.45 -0.16 3.13
CA ASP A 31 24.57 0.78 3.14
C ASP A 31 24.22 2.12 2.47
N VAL A 32 23.18 2.15 1.63
CA VAL A 32 22.83 3.29 0.77
C VAL A 32 21.41 3.80 1.02
N ARG A 33 21.06 4.06 2.30
CA ARG A 33 19.74 4.62 2.65
C ARG A 33 19.46 5.99 2.00
N HIS A 34 20.53 6.75 1.74
CA HIS A 34 20.43 8.09 1.14
C HIS A 34 20.06 8.08 -0.35
N CYS A 35 20.18 6.93 -1.03
CA CYS A 35 19.76 6.78 -2.43
C CYS A 35 18.36 6.19 -2.59
N MET A 36 17.65 5.93 -1.48
CA MET A 36 16.27 5.46 -1.55
C MET A 36 15.35 6.60 -1.96
N ASP A 37 14.90 6.53 -3.20
CA ASP A 37 13.78 7.32 -3.66
C ASP A 37 12.49 6.76 -3.04
N VAL A 38 12.15 7.27 -1.85
CA VAL A 38 10.98 6.86 -1.07
C VAL A 38 9.70 7.03 -1.88
N MET A 39 9.61 8.06 -2.73
CA MET A 39 8.43 8.30 -3.57
C MET A 39 8.24 7.15 -4.57
N HIS A 40 9.33 6.71 -5.22
CA HIS A 40 9.27 5.58 -6.17
C HIS A 40 8.99 4.24 -5.46
N VAL A 41 9.57 4.02 -4.28
CA VAL A 41 9.31 2.82 -3.48
C VAL A 41 7.85 2.78 -3.03
N GLU A 42 7.36 3.89 -2.47
CA GLU A 42 5.98 4.05 -2.02
C GLU A 42 5.00 3.81 -3.16
N LYS A 43 5.26 4.41 -4.34
CA LYS A 43 4.45 4.19 -5.53
C LYS A 43 4.42 2.72 -5.95
N ASN A 44 5.58 2.08 -6.09
CA ASN A 44 5.67 0.69 -6.54
C ASN A 44 4.98 -0.29 -5.57
N VAL A 45 5.11 -0.07 -4.26
CA VAL A 45 4.44 -0.87 -3.24
C VAL A 45 2.93 -0.62 -3.27
N CYS A 46 2.49 0.64 -3.32
CA CYS A 46 1.07 0.98 -3.40
C CYS A 46 0.40 0.41 -4.64
N ASP A 47 1.01 0.58 -5.82
CA ASP A 47 0.48 0.05 -7.09
C ASP A 47 0.31 -1.47 -7.01
N SER A 48 1.31 -2.19 -6.50
CA SER A 48 1.25 -3.64 -6.30
C SER A 48 0.12 -4.06 -5.35
N VAL A 49 -0.09 -3.33 -4.25
CA VAL A 49 -1.14 -3.59 -3.26
C VAL A 49 -2.53 -3.29 -3.82
N ILE A 50 -2.67 -2.23 -4.61
CA ILE A 50 -3.92 -1.86 -5.28
C ILE A 50 -4.29 -2.91 -6.33
N ASP A 51 -3.34 -3.32 -7.18
CA ASP A 51 -3.56 -4.34 -8.20
C ASP A 51 -3.99 -5.67 -7.57
N MET A 52 -3.42 -6.00 -6.41
CA MET A 52 -3.78 -7.15 -5.60
C MET A 52 -5.21 -7.07 -5.04
N PHE A 53 -5.59 -5.99 -4.33
CA PHE A 53 -6.94 -5.85 -3.78
C PHE A 53 -8.03 -5.77 -4.85
N LEU A 54 -7.72 -5.11 -5.97
CA LEU A 54 -8.62 -4.97 -7.09
C LEU A 54 -8.61 -6.19 -8.02
N ASN A 55 -7.73 -7.17 -7.81
CA ASN A 55 -7.54 -8.34 -8.66
C ASN A 55 -7.52 -7.97 -10.16
N ILE A 56 -6.64 -7.04 -10.51
CA ILE A 56 -6.44 -6.59 -11.90
C ILE A 56 -5.63 -7.66 -12.62
N GLN A 57 -6.27 -8.36 -13.55
CA GLN A 57 -5.63 -9.42 -14.34
C GLN A 57 -4.45 -8.86 -15.14
N GLY A 58 -3.28 -9.50 -15.02
CA GLY A 58 -2.05 -9.10 -15.72
C GLY A 58 -1.11 -8.20 -14.92
N ASN A 59 -1.60 -7.51 -13.88
CA ASN A 59 -0.77 -6.62 -13.04
C ASN A 59 -0.57 -7.15 -11.62
N THR A 60 -1.46 -8.04 -11.15
CA THR A 60 -1.33 -8.58 -9.79
C THR A 60 -0.08 -9.44 -9.64
N LYS A 61 0.67 -9.22 -8.55
CA LYS A 61 1.79 -10.09 -8.14
C LYS A 61 1.33 -11.38 -7.44
N ASP A 62 0.02 -11.59 -7.28
CA ASP A 62 -0.56 -12.88 -6.84
C ASP A 62 -0.51 -13.91 -7.98
N GLY A 63 0.67 -14.47 -8.22
CA GLY A 63 0.92 -15.55 -9.18
C GLY A 63 0.97 -16.93 -8.52
N LEU A 64 1.01 -17.97 -9.36
CA LEU A 64 1.21 -19.36 -8.93
C LEU A 64 2.43 -19.52 -8.00
N ASN A 65 3.55 -18.91 -8.37
CA ASN A 65 4.79 -18.97 -7.59
C ASN A 65 4.63 -18.31 -6.21
N THR A 66 3.99 -17.14 -6.15
CA THR A 66 3.72 -16.43 -4.90
C THR A 66 2.88 -17.27 -3.94
N ARG A 67 1.89 -18.01 -4.46
CA ARG A 67 1.04 -18.88 -3.64
C ARG A 67 1.69 -20.20 -3.24
N LEU A 68 2.60 -20.71 -4.06
CA LEU A 68 3.45 -21.83 -3.67
C LEU A 68 4.36 -21.44 -2.50
N ASP A 69 5.00 -20.27 -2.61
CA ASP A 69 5.88 -19.73 -1.56
C ASP A 69 5.11 -19.46 -0.25
N LEU A 70 3.86 -18.98 -0.37
CA LEU A 70 2.95 -18.78 0.76
C LEU A 70 2.26 -20.07 1.25
N LEU A 71 2.55 -21.23 0.65
CA LEU A 71 1.87 -22.52 0.91
C LEU A 71 0.32 -22.41 0.86
N ALA A 72 -0.18 -21.45 0.08
CA ALA A 72 -1.59 -21.08 -0.01
C ALA A 72 -2.35 -21.86 -1.10
N LEU A 73 -1.70 -22.84 -1.75
CA LEU A 73 -2.34 -23.73 -2.71
C LEU A 73 -2.86 -24.98 -2.00
N GLN A 74 -4.14 -25.29 -2.20
CA GLN A 74 -4.70 -26.60 -1.86
C GLN A 74 -4.80 -27.45 -3.12
N SER A 75 -4.17 -28.63 -3.10
CA SER A 75 -4.37 -29.65 -4.12
C SER A 75 -5.62 -30.47 -3.78
N VAL A 76 -6.61 -30.49 -4.68
CA VAL A 76 -7.73 -31.43 -4.60
C VAL A 76 -7.52 -32.45 -5.73
N GLY A 77 -6.90 -33.59 -5.42
CA GLY A 77 -6.49 -34.59 -6.41
C GLY A 77 -5.35 -34.09 -7.32
N ASN A 78 -5.43 -34.38 -8.63
CA ASN A 78 -4.44 -33.95 -9.64
C ASN A 78 -4.62 -32.49 -10.11
N GLN A 79 -5.61 -31.75 -9.60
CA GLN A 79 -5.92 -30.40 -10.06
C GLN A 79 -5.53 -29.37 -9.00
N ILE A 80 -4.68 -28.42 -9.39
CA ILE A 80 -4.29 -27.29 -8.56
C ILE A 80 -5.41 -26.25 -8.66
N TYR A 81 -6.21 -26.12 -7.59
CA TYR A 81 -7.22 -25.08 -7.49
C TYR A 81 -6.61 -23.87 -6.79
N MET A 82 -6.58 -22.73 -7.48
CA MET A 82 -6.25 -21.44 -6.88
C MET A 82 -7.55 -20.78 -6.43
N PRO A 83 -7.93 -20.87 -5.14
CA PRO A 83 -9.07 -20.10 -4.64
C PRO A 83 -8.79 -18.62 -4.85
N LEU A 84 -9.82 -17.80 -5.06
CA LEU A 84 -9.65 -16.35 -5.11
C LEU A 84 -8.88 -15.89 -3.86
N ALA A 85 -7.92 -14.99 -4.03
CA ALA A 85 -7.06 -14.57 -2.92
C ALA A 85 -7.92 -14.08 -1.75
N CYS A 86 -7.61 -14.48 -0.52
CA CYS A 86 -8.41 -14.20 0.67
C CYS A 86 -8.61 -12.69 0.94
N HIS A 87 -7.85 -11.84 0.27
CA HIS A 87 -7.90 -10.38 0.31
C HIS A 87 -8.60 -9.76 -0.91
N THR A 88 -9.10 -10.55 -1.87
CA THR A 88 -9.77 -9.99 -3.06
C THR A 88 -11.11 -9.39 -2.68
N MET A 89 -11.28 -8.10 -2.96
CA MET A 89 -12.52 -7.40 -2.68
C MET A 89 -13.66 -7.85 -3.62
N SER A 90 -14.87 -7.93 -3.10
CA SER A 90 -16.08 -8.05 -3.92
C SER A 90 -16.30 -6.78 -4.76
N LYS A 91 -17.16 -6.86 -5.78
CA LYS A 91 -17.50 -5.69 -6.63
C LYS A 91 -18.06 -4.50 -5.83
N LYS A 92 -18.71 -4.76 -4.69
CA LYS A 92 -19.25 -3.71 -3.80
C LYS A 92 -18.12 -3.04 -3.03
N GLU A 93 -17.23 -3.84 -2.45
CA GLU A 93 -16.06 -3.36 -1.70
C GLU A 93 -15.10 -2.57 -2.59
N LYS A 94 -14.80 -3.05 -3.80
CA LYS A 94 -13.98 -2.31 -4.78
C LYS A 94 -14.53 -0.91 -5.04
N ARG A 95 -15.85 -0.78 -5.25
CA ARG A 95 -16.50 0.51 -5.47
C ARG A 95 -16.41 1.43 -4.25
N SER A 96 -16.64 0.89 -3.05
CA SER A 96 -16.51 1.66 -1.81
C SER A 96 -15.07 2.13 -1.59
N PHE A 97 -14.09 1.26 -1.83
CA PHE A 97 -12.67 1.56 -1.71
C PHE A 97 -12.23 2.65 -2.69
N LEU A 98 -12.57 2.51 -3.98
CA LEU A 98 -12.24 3.51 -5.01
C LEU A 98 -12.93 4.86 -4.76
N TRP A 99 -14.16 4.84 -4.22
CA TRP A 99 -14.81 6.09 -3.80
C TRP A 99 -14.05 6.71 -2.62
N CYS A 100 -13.69 5.95 -1.59
CA CYS A 100 -12.84 6.47 -0.51
C CYS A 100 -11.56 7.13 -1.05
N LEU A 101 -10.82 6.45 -1.94
CA LEU A 101 -9.59 6.99 -2.55
C LEU A 101 -9.82 8.29 -3.33
N LYS A 102 -10.90 8.39 -4.11
CA LYS A 102 -11.23 9.61 -4.86
C LYS A 102 -11.50 10.83 -3.94
N GLY A 103 -11.93 10.60 -2.71
CA GLY A 103 -12.17 11.65 -1.71
C GLY A 103 -10.94 12.09 -0.93
N ILE A 104 -9.82 11.35 -1.02
CA ILE A 104 -8.60 11.68 -0.27
C ILE A 104 -7.89 12.86 -0.94
N LYS A 105 -7.64 13.91 -0.15
CA LYS A 105 -6.79 15.02 -0.56
C LYS A 105 -5.37 14.72 -0.10
N VAL A 106 -4.50 14.41 -1.05
CA VAL A 106 -3.07 14.25 -0.78
C VAL A 106 -2.44 15.61 -0.46
N PRO A 107 -1.53 15.69 0.54
CA PRO A 107 -0.83 16.90 0.91
C PRO A 107 0.16 17.39 -0.16
#